data_AF-A0A519VDU5-F1
#
_entry.id   AF-A0A519VDU5-F1
#
_cell.length_a   1.000
_cell.length_b   1.000
_cell.length_c   1.000
_cell.angle_alpha   90.00
_cell.angle_beta   90.00
_cell.angle_gamma   90.00
#
_symmetry.space_group_name_H-M   'P 1'
#
loop_
_entity.id
_entity.type
_entity.pdbx_description
1 polymer ?
#
loop_
_entity_poly.entity_id
_entity_poly.type
_entity_poly.pdbx_seq_one_letter_code
_entity_poly.pdbx_strand_id
1 'polypeptide(L)'
;MAKALHPEQTEINSHVKRLGLIKKLLIEKSNQVLPIVSINKIKLKKDKSLNQDIYISYLALQLQETKFSQYEFLLQLIQTLKIEKAKEIVEQCIAENNATSTWVKRTLANLLN
;
A
#
# COMPACT_ATOMS: atom_id res chain seq x y z
N MET A 1 -8.75 9.05 12.79
CA MET A 1 -7.72 8.01 12.61
C MET A 1 -8.25 6.60 12.32
N ALA A 2 -9.12 5.96 13.12
CA ALA A 2 -9.52 4.57 12.82
C ALA A 2 -10.23 4.35 11.46
N LYS A 3 -11.04 5.31 11.01
CA LYS A 3 -11.67 5.27 9.66
C LYS A 3 -10.65 5.44 8.53
N ALA A 4 -9.52 6.07 8.83
CA ALA A 4 -8.49 6.54 7.92
C ALA A 4 -7.69 5.41 7.26
N LEU A 5 -7.45 4.39 8.09
CA LEU A 5 -6.64 3.23 7.77
C LEU A 5 -7.51 1.97 7.70
N HIS A 6 -8.82 2.15 7.57
CA HIS A 6 -9.73 1.02 7.44
C HIS A 6 -9.45 0.30 6.11
N PRO A 7 -9.37 -1.04 6.07
CA PRO A 7 -9.04 -1.78 4.86
C PRO A 7 -9.87 -1.39 3.63
N GLU A 8 -11.15 -1.09 3.83
CA GLU A 8 -12.07 -0.63 2.77
C GLU A 8 -11.70 0.74 2.19
N GLN A 9 -11.11 1.64 2.98
CA GLN A 9 -10.69 2.97 2.52
C GLN A 9 -9.32 2.92 1.82
N THR A 10 -8.52 1.91 2.13
CA THR A 10 -7.17 1.73 1.57
C THR A 10 -7.12 0.80 0.36
N GLU A 11 -8.25 0.22 -0.04
CA GLU A 11 -8.39 -0.76 -1.12
C GLU A 11 -7.45 -1.98 -1.00
N ILE A 12 -6.89 -2.25 0.18
CA ILE A 12 -5.82 -3.24 0.35
C ILE A 12 -6.24 -4.65 -0.08
N ASN A 13 -7.49 -5.03 0.18
CA ASN A 13 -8.03 -6.32 -0.25
C ASN A 13 -8.18 -6.39 -1.78
N SER A 14 -8.55 -5.29 -2.42
CA SER A 14 -8.63 -5.14 -3.87
C SER A 14 -7.24 -5.26 -4.50
N HIS A 15 -6.24 -4.61 -3.91
CA HIS A 15 -4.83 -4.73 -4.31
C HIS A 15 -4.34 -6.19 -4.24
N VAL A 16 -4.60 -6.90 -3.14
CA VAL A 16 -4.20 -8.31 -2.98
C VAL A 16 -4.85 -9.20 -4.05
N LYS A 17 -6.14 -9.00 -4.33
CA LYS A 17 -6.85 -9.72 -5.40
C LYS A 17 -6.23 -9.45 -6.77
N ARG A 18 -5.96 -8.18 -7.09
CA ARG A 18 -5.32 -7.74 -8.35
C ARG A 18 -3.92 -8.31 -8.54
N LEU A 19 -3.09 -8.29 -7.49
CA LEU A 19 -1.78 -8.96 -7.50
C LEU A 19 -1.91 -10.48 -7.73
N GLY A 20 -2.95 -11.09 -7.16
CA GLY A 20 -3.30 -12.49 -7.45
C GLY A 20 -3.66 -12.75 -8.92
N LEU A 21 -4.30 -11.79 -9.60
CA LEU A 21 -4.56 -11.87 -11.04
C LEU A 21 -3.26 -11.74 -11.85
N ILE A 22 -2.39 -10.78 -11.50
CA ILE A 22 -1.08 -10.62 -12.15
C ILE A 22 -0.26 -11.91 -12.02
N LYS A 23 -0.24 -12.54 -10.83
CA LYS A 23 0.44 -13.83 -10.62
C LYS A 23 -0.06 -14.92 -11.57
N LYS A 24 -1.35 -14.92 -11.94
CA LYS A 24 -1.91 -15.88 -12.91
C LYS A 24 -1.51 -15.60 -14.35
N LEU A 25 -1.12 -14.35 -14.67
CA LEU A 25 -0.65 -13.95 -15.99
C LEU A 25 0.85 -14.24 -16.19
N LEU A 26 1.59 -14.51 -15.12
CA LEU A 26 3.00 -14.90 -15.20
C LEU A 26 3.13 -16.37 -15.62
N ILE A 27 4.05 -16.62 -16.56
CA ILE A 27 4.29 -17.95 -17.15
C ILE A 27 4.83 -18.92 -16.09
N GLU A 28 5.72 -18.45 -15.21
CA GLU A 28 6.26 -19.24 -14.09
C GLU A 28 5.63 -18.84 -12.76
N LYS A 29 5.12 -19.84 -12.05
CA LYS A 29 4.52 -19.68 -10.73
C LYS A 29 5.57 -19.92 -9.66
N SER A 30 6.17 -18.85 -9.14
CA SER A 30 6.86 -18.97 -7.84
C SER A 30 5.83 -19.23 -6.74
N ASN A 31 6.03 -20.32 -5.99
CA ASN A 31 5.24 -20.62 -4.79
C ASN A 31 5.84 -20.00 -3.52
N GLN A 32 6.97 -19.31 -3.62
CA GLN A 32 7.60 -18.69 -2.46
C GLN A 32 7.08 -17.27 -2.27
N VAL A 33 6.51 -17.03 -1.09
CA VAL A 33 6.18 -15.69 -0.59
C VAL A 33 7.24 -15.36 0.45
N LEU A 34 8.06 -14.36 0.15
CA LEU A 34 9.05 -13.85 1.09
C LEU A 34 8.59 -12.51 1.65
N PRO A 35 8.62 -12.31 2.97
CA PRO A 35 8.37 -11.00 3.55
C PRO A 35 9.55 -10.09 3.19
N ILE A 36 9.29 -9.10 2.32
CA ILE A 36 10.30 -8.10 1.91
C ILE A 36 10.43 -7.00 2.97
N VAL A 37 9.39 -6.79 3.78
CA VAL A 37 9.33 -5.73 4.80
C VAL A 37 8.86 -6.34 6.11
N SER A 38 9.66 -6.18 7.17
CA SER A 38 9.24 -6.44 8.54
C SER A 38 8.76 -5.14 9.17
N ILE A 39 7.48 -5.09 9.54
CA ILE A 39 6.89 -3.94 10.20
C ILE A 39 6.81 -4.27 11.68
N ASN A 40 7.49 -3.48 12.52
CA ASN A 40 7.36 -3.62 13.95
C ASN A 40 5.92 -3.32 14.36
N LYS A 41 5.31 -4.24 15.12
CA LYS A 41 3.96 -4.04 15.64
C LYS A 41 3.93 -2.79 16.51
N ILE A 42 3.01 -1.88 16.20
CA ILE A 42 2.79 -0.67 16.99
C ILE A 42 2.14 -1.08 18.31
N LYS A 43 2.78 -0.77 19.43
CA LYS A 43 2.16 -0.89 20.76
C LYS A 43 1.25 0.32 20.97
N LEU A 44 -0.05 0.13 20.78
CA LEU A 44 -1.05 1.16 21.03
C LEU A 44 -1.20 1.37 22.55
N LYS A 45 -1.11 2.61 23.01
CA LYS A 45 -1.46 2.94 24.40
C LYS A 45 -2.98 2.91 24.54
N LYS A 46 -3.45 2.57 25.74
CA LYS A 46 -4.88 2.52 26.07
C LYS A 46 -5.52 3.91 25.98
N ASP A 47 -4.78 4.93 26.40
CA ASP A 47 -5.17 6.32 26.29
C ASP A 47 -4.79 6.83 24.89
N LYS A 48 -5.80 7.22 24.12
CA LYS A 48 -5.60 7.85 22.81
C LYS A 48 -4.91 9.18 23.02
N SER A 49 -3.75 9.35 22.38
CA SER A 49 -3.02 10.61 22.38
C SER A 49 -2.80 11.10 20.96
N LEU A 50 -2.77 12.43 20.79
CA LEU A 50 -2.46 13.05 19.51
C LEU A 50 -1.12 12.55 18.93
N ASN A 51 -0.10 12.41 19.80
CA ASN A 51 1.20 11.88 19.43
C ASN A 51 1.13 10.44 18.86
N GLN A 52 0.25 9.61 19.41
CA GLN A 52 0.03 8.26 18.88
C GLN A 52 -0.62 8.31 17.49
N ASP A 53 -1.59 9.19 17.26
CA ASP A 53 -2.20 9.36 15.94
C ASP A 53 -1.19 9.93 14.91
N ILE A 54 -0.33 10.87 15.30
CA ILE A 54 0.77 11.37 14.45
C ILE A 54 1.73 10.23 14.09
N TYR A 55 2.15 9.43 15.08
CA TYR A 55 3.05 8.31 14.86
C TYR A 55 2.45 7.24 13.94
N ILE A 56 1.17 6.90 14.11
CA ILE A 56 0.45 5.97 13.24
C ILE A 56 0.36 6.53 11.80
N SER A 57 0.09 7.83 11.65
CA SER A 57 0.07 8.48 10.32
C SER A 57 1.41 8.35 9.61
N TYR A 58 2.49 8.65 10.34
CA TYR A 58 3.85 8.56 9.82
C TYR A 58 4.17 7.14 9.33
N LEU A 59 3.89 6.13 10.16
CA LEU A 59 4.11 4.74 9.77
C LEU A 59 3.26 4.32 8.58
N ALA A 60 1.99 4.75 8.52
CA ALA A 60 1.13 4.48 7.38
C ALA A 60 1.71 5.08 6.09
N LEU A 61 2.22 6.31 6.13
CA LEU A 61 2.87 6.94 4.98
C LEU A 61 4.13 6.20 4.53
N GLN A 62 4.98 5.76 5.47
CA GLN A 62 6.15 4.93 5.12
C GLN A 62 5.76 3.64 4.40
N LEU A 63 4.67 3.01 4.83
CA LEU A 63 4.16 1.80 4.18
C LEU A 63 3.59 2.07 2.81
N GLN A 64 2.85 3.16 2.62
CA GLN A 64 2.36 3.53 1.30
C GLN A 64 3.50 3.85 0.34
N GLU A 65 4.55 4.52 0.80
CA GLU A 65 5.74 4.80 -0.01
C GLU A 65 6.45 3.51 -0.42
N THR A 66 6.64 2.58 0.52
CA THR A 66 7.25 1.28 0.23
C THR A 66 6.43 0.49 -0.80
N LYS A 67 5.09 0.49 -0.66
CA LYS A 67 4.18 -0.12 -1.64
C LYS A 67 4.29 0.57 -3.00
N PHE A 68 4.38 1.89 -3.03
CA PHE A 68 4.50 2.66 -4.27
C PHE A 68 5.76 2.27 -5.04
N SER A 69 6.93 2.29 -4.40
CA SER A 69 8.19 1.89 -5.05
C SER A 69 8.15 0.44 -5.55
N GLN A 70 7.51 -0.46 -4.82
CA GLN A 70 7.30 -1.84 -5.27
C GLN A 70 6.41 -1.94 -6.50
N TYR A 71 5.34 -1.14 -6.58
CA TYR A 71 4.49 -1.09 -7.77
C TYR A 71 5.19 -0.46 -8.97
N GLU A 72 6.00 0.58 -8.78
CA GLU A 72 6.79 1.18 -9.86
C GLU A 72 7.78 0.16 -10.43
N PHE A 73 8.50 -0.55 -9.56
CA PHE A 73 9.39 -1.63 -9.98
C PHE A 73 8.63 -2.73 -10.72
N LEU A 74 7.48 -3.16 -10.20
CA LEU A 74 6.64 -4.17 -10.85
C LEU A 74 6.13 -3.71 -12.22
N LEU A 75 5.76 -2.43 -12.36
CA LEU A 75 5.31 -1.84 -13.61
C LEU A 75 6.42 -1.89 -14.67
N GLN A 76 7.66 -1.53 -14.30
CA GLN A 76 8.82 -1.61 -15.20
C GLN A 76 9.06 -3.06 -15.66
N LEU A 77 8.98 -4.03 -14.76
CA LEU A 77 9.10 -5.44 -15.11
C LEU A 77 8.00 -5.89 -16.08
N ILE A 78 6.74 -5.54 -15.81
CA ILE A 78 5.60 -5.89 -16.66
C ILE A 78 5.73 -5.29 -18.06
N GLN A 79 6.16 -4.04 -18.15
CA GLN A 79 6.42 -3.36 -19.42
C GLN A 79 7.54 -4.07 -20.21
N THR A 80 8.61 -4.46 -19.52
CA THR A 80 9.72 -5.22 -20.12
C THR A 80 9.24 -6.58 -20.65
N LEU A 81 8.35 -7.25 -19.91
CA LEU A 81 7.76 -8.53 -20.28
C LEU A 81 6.58 -8.42 -21.27
N LYS A 82 6.15 -7.19 -21.60
CA LYS A 82 5.03 -6.88 -22.52
C LYS A 82 3.70 -7.54 -22.12
N ILE A 83 3.38 -7.57 -20.82
CA ILE A 83 2.13 -8.14 -20.31
C ILE A 83 1.09 -7.01 -20.13
N GLU A 84 0.51 -6.52 -21.23
CA GLU A 84 -0.35 -5.32 -21.23
C GLU A 84 -1.50 -5.36 -20.22
N LYS A 85 -2.20 -6.50 -20.10
CA LYS A 85 -3.28 -6.64 -19.10
C LYS A 85 -2.80 -6.49 -17.66
N ALA A 86 -1.55 -6.84 -17.36
CA ALA A 86 -0.99 -6.66 -16.02
C ALA A 86 -0.58 -5.20 -15.77
N LYS A 87 -0.23 -4.46 -16.82
CA LYS A 87 0.18 -3.05 -16.73
C LYS A 87 -0.96 -2.19 -16.18
N GLU A 88 -2.13 -2.28 -16.79
CA GLU A 88 -3.33 -1.54 -16.37
C GLU A 88 -3.69 -1.83 -14.89
N ILE A 89 -3.57 -3.09 -14.48
CA ILE A 89 -3.85 -3.52 -13.11
C ILE A 89 -2.88 -2.87 -12.12
N VAL A 90 -1.59 -2.78 -12.45
CA VAL A 90 -0.59 -2.14 -11.59
C VAL A 90 -0.76 -0.63 -11.56
N GLU A 91 -1.03 0.01 -12.70
CA GLU A 91 -1.31 1.45 -12.78
C GLU A 91 -2.52 1.83 -11.91
N GLN A 92 -3.57 1.00 -11.92
CA GLN A 92 -4.71 1.19 -11.01
C GLN A 92 -4.30 1.10 -9.53
N CYS A 93 -3.48 0.11 -9.16
CA CYS A 93 -2.98 -0.02 -7.79
C CYS A 93 -2.12 1.19 -7.37
N ILE A 94 -1.34 1.76 -8.30
CA ILE A 94 -0.54 2.97 -8.06
C ILE A 94 -1.47 4.16 -7.78
N ALA A 95 -2.48 4.37 -8.60
CA ALA A 95 -3.43 5.47 -8.43
C ALA A 95 -4.15 5.40 -7.07
N GLU A 96 -4.63 4.22 -6.67
CA GLU A 96 -5.29 3.98 -5.39
C GLU A 96 -4.34 4.17 -4.19
N ASN A 97 -3.08 3.73 -4.31
CA ASN A 97 -2.04 3.96 -3.30
C ASN A 97 -1.74 5.46 -3.11
N ASN A 98 -1.70 6.22 -4.20
CA ASN A 98 -1.50 7.68 -4.18
C ASN A 98 -2.70 8.42 -3.58
N ALA A 99 -3.92 7.98 -3.89
CA ALA A 99 -5.13 8.50 -3.27
C ALA A 99 -5.12 8.30 -1.75
N THR A 100 -4.79 7.07 -1.30
CA THR A 100 -4.63 6.74 0.11
C THR A 100 -3.57 7.62 0.77
N SER A 101 -2.40 7.75 0.15
CA SER A 101 -1.29 8.59 0.66
C SER A 101 -1.68 10.05 0.81
N THR A 102 -2.34 10.61 -0.21
CA THR A 102 -2.83 12.00 -0.20
C THR A 102 -3.80 12.22 0.96
N TRP A 103 -4.71 11.29 1.16
CA TRP A 103 -5.72 11.37 2.19
C TRP A 103 -5.11 11.23 3.61
N VAL A 104 -4.12 10.35 3.80
CA VAL A 104 -3.36 10.26 5.07
C VAL A 104 -2.57 11.55 5.34
N LYS A 105 -1.91 12.13 4.33
CA LYS A 105 -1.19 13.41 4.45
C LYS A 105 -2.13 14.54 4.89
N ARG A 106 -3.33 14.63 4.31
CA ARG A 106 -4.36 15.61 4.72
C ARG A 106 -4.81 15.41 6.17
N THR A 107 -5.03 14.15 6.57
CA THR A 107 -5.40 13.83 7.95
C THR A 107 -4.29 14.23 8.93
N LEU A 108 -3.03 13.95 8.60
CA LEU A 108 -1.89 14.35 9.41
C LEU A 108 -1.76 15.88 9.52
N ALA A 109 -1.92 16.61 8.41
CA ALA A 109 -1.91 18.07 8.43
C ALA A 109 -2.98 18.64 9.37
N ASN A 110 -4.19 18.07 9.35
CA ASN A 110 -5.27 18.48 10.26
C ASN A 110 -5.00 18.13 11.74
N LEU A 111 -4.13 17.16 12.04
CA LEU A 111 -3.74 16.84 13.41
C LEU A 111 -2.63 17.76 13.94
N LEU A 112 -1.89 18.41 13.04
CA LEU A 112 -0.77 19.29 13.38
C LEU A 112 -1.16 20.77 13.46
N ASN A 113 -2.34 21.12 12.95
CA ASN A 113 -2.96 22.44 13.06
C ASN A 113 -3.89 22.50 14.28
#